data_AF-A0A936STJ5-F1
#
_entry.id   AF-A0A936STJ5-F1
#
_cell.length_a   1.000
_cell.length_b   1.000
_cell.length_c   1.000
_cell.angle_alpha   90.00
_cell.angle_beta   90.00
_cell.angle_gamma   90.00
#
_symmetry.space_group_name_H-M   'P 1'
#
loop_
_entity.id
_entity.type
_entity.pdbx_description
1 polymer ?
#
loop_
_entity_poly.entity_id
_entity_poly.type
_entity_poly.pdbx_seq_one_letter_code
_entity_poly.pdbx_strand_id
1 'polypeptide(L)'
;MAPRRTSTRPRRSASPQRKQAHGKAHCLRILRQLSAYIDDELSGDICEEIRRHLGACPNCETFVTSLRQTVSLCRHSSPPTLSAASRAMIRKKILGTTHAR
;
A
#
# COMPACT_ATOMS: atom_id res chain seq x y z
N MET A 1 -52.60 8.35 16.17
CA MET A 1 -51.28 8.49 16.84
C MET A 1 -50.72 7.10 17.10
N ALA A 2 -49.59 6.74 16.48
CA ALA A 2 -48.85 5.49 16.74
C ALA A 2 -47.34 5.78 16.56
N PRO A 3 -46.45 5.28 17.44
CA PRO A 3 -45.09 5.78 17.55
C PRO A 3 -44.16 5.23 16.46
N ARG A 4 -43.25 6.09 15.99
CA ARG A 4 -42.19 5.74 15.04
C ARG A 4 -41.16 4.85 15.73
N ARG A 5 -40.99 3.63 15.20
CA ARG A 5 -39.96 2.67 15.61
C ARG A 5 -38.58 3.22 15.24
N THR A 6 -37.72 3.39 16.24
CA THR A 6 -36.32 3.79 16.08
C THR A 6 -35.54 2.64 15.43
N SER A 7 -34.94 2.94 14.28
CA SER A 7 -34.07 2.03 13.54
C SER A 7 -32.68 2.03 14.18
N THR A 8 -32.47 1.21 15.21
CA THR A 8 -31.13 0.97 15.73
C THR A 8 -30.46 -0.06 14.83
N ARG A 9 -29.67 0.41 13.85
CA ARG A 9 -28.87 -0.45 12.98
C ARG A 9 -27.69 -1.02 13.80
N PRO A 10 -27.61 -2.33 14.06
CA PRO A 10 -26.47 -2.88 14.78
C PRO A 10 -25.20 -2.73 13.93
N ARG A 11 -24.12 -2.25 14.57
CA ARG A 11 -22.78 -2.11 13.99
C ARG A 11 -22.35 -3.45 13.39
N ARG A 12 -22.00 -3.44 12.11
CA ARG A 12 -21.45 -4.58 11.38
C ARG A 12 -20.07 -4.97 11.93
N SER A 13 -20.00 -6.21 12.39
CA SER A 13 -18.87 -7.14 12.26
C SER A 13 -17.60 -6.87 13.07
N ALA A 14 -17.60 -7.27 14.34
CA ALA A 14 -16.37 -7.71 15.00
C ALA A 14 -16.05 -9.13 14.49
N SER A 15 -15.12 -9.26 13.55
CA SER A 15 -14.70 -10.58 13.04
C SER A 15 -14.01 -11.39 14.15
N PRO A 16 -14.26 -12.71 14.24
CA PRO A 16 -13.73 -13.55 15.31
C PRO A 16 -12.24 -13.79 15.04
N GLN A 17 -11.38 -13.04 15.72
CA GLN A 17 -9.94 -13.18 15.58
C GLN A 17 -9.51 -14.52 16.17
N ARG A 18 -9.42 -15.56 15.30
CA ARG A 18 -8.69 -16.81 15.60
C ARG A 18 -7.33 -16.40 16.16
N LYS A 19 -7.03 -16.90 17.36
CA LYS A 19 -5.86 -16.55 18.17
C LYS A 19 -4.60 -16.60 17.30
N GLN A 20 -4.12 -15.45 16.85
CA GLN A 20 -2.86 -15.34 16.14
C GLN A 20 -1.76 -15.64 17.16
N ALA A 21 -1.04 -16.75 16.97
CA ALA A 21 0.01 -17.21 17.87
C ALA A 21 1.30 -16.34 17.79
N HIS A 22 1.23 -15.16 17.19
CA HIS A 22 2.33 -14.21 17.06
C HIS A 22 1.88 -12.83 17.55
N GLY A 23 2.76 -12.16 18.30
CA GLY A 23 2.45 -10.86 18.89
C GLY A 23 2.30 -9.75 17.86
N LYS A 24 1.55 -8.69 18.21
CA LYS A 24 1.34 -7.49 17.38
C LYS A 24 2.65 -6.85 16.89
N ALA A 25 3.70 -6.91 17.71
CA ALA A 25 5.03 -6.43 17.34
C ALA A 25 5.61 -7.16 16.11
N HIS A 26 5.30 -8.45 15.95
CA HIS A 26 5.73 -9.22 14.79
C HIS A 26 5.02 -8.74 13.52
N CYS A 27 3.70 -8.54 13.56
CA CYS A 27 2.95 -7.95 12.45
C CYS A 27 3.52 -6.58 12.05
N LEU A 28 3.79 -5.70 13.03
CA LEU A 28 4.35 -4.36 12.78
C LEU A 28 5.75 -4.40 12.17
N ARG A 29 6.57 -5.41 12.49
CA ARG A 29 7.86 -5.60 11.84
C ARG A 29 7.69 -5.95 10.35
N ILE A 30 6.82 -6.91 10.05
CA ILE A 30 6.52 -7.31 8.67
C ILE A 30 5.92 -6.15 7.87
N LEU A 31 4.98 -5.40 8.47
CA LEU A 31 4.37 -4.23 7.85
C LEU A 31 5.36 -3.12 7.50
N ARG A 32 6.45 -2.96 8.27
CA ARG A 32 7.50 -1.97 7.96
C ARG A 32 8.33 -2.36 6.74
N GLN A 33 8.50 -3.65 6.49
CA GLN A 33 9.29 -4.16 5.35
C GLN A 33 8.44 -4.30 4.08
N LEU A 34 7.12 -4.12 4.18
CA LEU A 34 6.18 -4.45 3.12
C LEU A 34 6.24 -3.53 1.90
N SER A 35 6.69 -2.27 2.04
CA SER A 35 6.92 -1.40 0.89
C SER A 35 8.04 -1.95 0.02
N ALA A 36 9.22 -2.18 0.61
CA ALA A 36 10.37 -2.76 -0.08
C ALA A 36 10.05 -4.16 -0.65
N TYR A 37 9.17 -4.94 -0.01
CA TYR A 37 8.67 -6.20 -0.55
C TYR A 37 7.83 -6.06 -1.81
N ILE A 38 7.03 -4.99 -1.94
CA ILE A 38 6.17 -4.74 -3.10
C ILE A 38 6.97 -4.13 -4.26
N ASP A 39 8.03 -3.41 -3.94
CA ASP A 39 8.95 -2.79 -4.89
C ASP A 39 10.10 -3.72 -5.32
N ASP A 40 10.12 -4.97 -4.81
CA ASP A 40 11.13 -6.00 -5.11
C ASP A 40 12.57 -5.65 -4.66
N GLU A 41 12.69 -4.81 -3.63
CA GLU A 41 13.98 -4.30 -3.11
C GLU A 41 14.53 -5.11 -1.92
N LEU A 42 13.89 -6.23 -1.55
CA LEU A 42 14.29 -7.06 -0.41
C LEU A 42 15.10 -8.29 -0.82
N SER A 43 16.05 -8.67 0.04
CA SER A 43 16.76 -9.94 -0.06
C SER A 43 15.82 -11.13 0.03
N GLY A 44 16.14 -12.23 -0.67
CA GLY A 44 15.31 -13.44 -0.75
C GLY A 44 14.91 -14.03 0.62
N ASP A 45 15.82 -14.01 1.60
CA ASP A 45 15.57 -14.53 2.95
C ASP A 45 14.43 -13.78 3.66
N ILE A 46 14.37 -12.45 3.49
CA ILE A 46 13.34 -11.60 4.10
C ILE A 46 12.00 -11.81 3.36
N CYS A 47 12.04 -11.97 2.04
CA CYS A 47 10.87 -12.30 1.24
C CYS A 47 10.21 -13.61 1.69
N GLU A 48 11.00 -14.65 1.98
CA GLU A 48 10.47 -15.91 2.54
C GLU A 48 9.84 -15.73 3.93
N GLU A 49 10.47 -14.95 4.81
CA GLU A 49 9.91 -14.67 6.12
C GLU A 49 8.54 -13.96 6.03
N ILE A 50 8.44 -12.97 5.16
CA ILE A 50 7.20 -12.23 4.90
C ILE A 50 6.14 -13.19 4.34
N ARG A 51 6.48 -14.02 3.33
CA ARG A 51 5.55 -15.02 2.77
C ARG A 51 5.01 -15.97 3.84
N ARG A 52 5.88 -16.50 4.69
CA ARG A 52 5.50 -17.38 5.80
C ARG A 52 4.54 -16.69 6.77
N HIS A 53 4.78 -15.43 7.08
CA HIS A 53 3.89 -14.66 7.96
C HIS A 53 2.53 -14.42 7.32
N LEU A 54 2.49 -14.06 6.03
CA LEU A 54 1.23 -13.84 5.31
C LEU A 54 0.37 -15.11 5.27
N GLY A 55 0.97 -16.29 5.08
CA GLY A 55 0.24 -17.57 5.15
C GLY A 55 -0.26 -17.94 6.55
N ALA A 56 0.35 -17.40 7.60
CA ALA A 56 -0.04 -17.66 8.99
C ALA A 56 -0.94 -16.57 9.60
N CYS A 57 -1.09 -15.42 8.95
CA CYS A 57 -1.79 -14.24 9.47
C CYS A 57 -2.81 -13.69 8.47
N PRO A 58 -4.10 -14.03 8.60
CA PRO A 58 -5.13 -13.59 7.66
C PRO A 58 -5.35 -12.07 7.67
N ASN A 59 -5.05 -11.40 8.80
CA ASN A 59 -5.12 -9.93 8.86
C ASN A 59 -4.04 -9.27 8.00
N CYS A 60 -2.80 -9.75 8.11
CA CYS A 60 -1.70 -9.24 7.30
C CYS A 60 -1.90 -9.59 5.82
N GLU A 61 -2.37 -10.80 5.50
CA GLU A 61 -2.74 -11.19 4.14
C GLU A 61 -3.76 -10.23 3.52
N THR A 62 -4.85 -9.94 4.25
CA THR A 62 -5.88 -8.99 3.79
C THR A 62 -5.29 -7.60 3.56
N PHE A 63 -4.47 -7.13 4.50
CA PHE A 63 -3.81 -5.83 4.38
C PHE A 63 -2.91 -5.76 3.14
N VAL A 64 -2.03 -6.75 2.94
CA VAL A 64 -1.13 -6.80 1.79
C VAL A 64 -1.89 -6.84 0.47
N THR A 65 -2.99 -7.59 0.42
CA THR A 65 -3.86 -7.63 -0.76
C THR A 65 -4.41 -6.25 -1.08
N SER A 66 -4.94 -5.52 -0.09
CA SER A 66 -5.45 -4.15 -0.28
C SER A 66 -4.36 -3.16 -0.70
N LEU A 67 -3.15 -3.32 -0.15
CA LEU A 67 -2.01 -2.47 -0.49
C LEU A 67 -1.55 -2.72 -1.93
N ARG A 68 -1.45 -3.98 -2.37
CA ARG A 68 -1.11 -4.35 -3.75
C ARG A 68 -2.13 -3.79 -4.75
N GLN A 69 -3.42 -3.84 -4.41
CA GLN A 69 -4.46 -3.22 -5.22
C GLN A 69 -4.26 -1.70 -5.33
N THR A 70 -3.97 -1.03 -4.22
CA THR A 70 -3.70 0.41 -4.20
C THR A 70 -2.49 0.78 -5.05
N VAL A 71 -1.39 0.04 -4.92
CA VAL A 71 -0.17 0.23 -5.71
C VAL A 71 -0.46 0.00 -7.21
N SER A 72 -1.23 -1.04 -7.54
CA SER A 72 -1.66 -1.27 -8.92
C SER A 72 -2.45 -0.09 -9.48
N LEU A 73 -3.42 0.44 -8.72
CA LEU A 73 -4.19 1.62 -9.14
C LEU A 73 -3.29 2.84 -9.36
N CYS A 74 -2.32 3.08 -8.47
CA CYS A 74 -1.35 4.17 -8.61
C CYS A 74 -0.39 3.97 -9.80
N ARG A 75 -0.04 2.74 -10.17
CA ARG A 75 0.80 2.45 -11.34
C ARG A 75 0.05 2.64 -12.66
N HIS A 76 -1.25 2.37 -12.66
CA HIS A 76 -2.10 2.54 -13.86
C HIS A 76 -2.70 3.94 -13.99
N SER A 77 -2.61 4.79 -12.96
CA SER A 77 -2.99 6.18 -13.11
C SER A 77 -1.99 6.88 -14.04
N SER A 78 -2.50 7.46 -15.13
CA SER A 78 -1.63 8.20 -16.04
C SER A 78 -1.01 9.36 -15.27
N PRO A 79 0.32 9.51 -15.27
CA PRO A 79 0.95 10.66 -14.66
C PRO A 79 0.43 11.93 -15.35
N PRO A 80 0.24 13.04 -14.62
CA PRO A 80 -0.17 14.29 -15.23
C PRO A 80 0.82 14.65 -16.33
N THR A 81 0.34 14.75 -17.56
CA THR A 81 1.19 15.06 -18.71
C THR A 81 1.71 16.47 -18.59
N LEU A 82 3.03 16.65 -18.61
CA LEU A 82 3.62 17.98 -18.66
C LEU A 82 3.23 18.68 -19.97
N SER A 83 2.82 19.94 -19.86
CA SER A 83 2.55 20.77 -21.04
C SER A 83 3.79 20.84 -21.94
N ALA A 84 3.58 21.08 -23.24
CA ALA A 84 4.69 21.26 -24.18
C ALA A 84 5.65 22.38 -23.75
N ALA A 85 5.10 23.47 -23.18
CA ALA A 85 5.87 24.60 -22.66
C ALA A 85 6.79 24.20 -21.49
N SER A 86 6.27 23.45 -20.51
CA SER A 86 7.09 22.99 -19.37
C SER A 86 8.20 22.04 -19.83
N ARG A 87 7.91 21.14 -20.78
CA ARG A 87 8.91 20.24 -21.38
C ARG A 87 10.01 21.03 -22.11
N ALA A 88 9.65 22.03 -22.90
CA ALA A 88 10.60 22.87 -23.62
C ALA A 88 11.49 23.67 -22.66
N MET A 89 10.91 24.24 -21.60
CA MET A 89 11.65 24.98 -20.57
C MET A 89 12.66 24.08 -19.85
N ILE A 90 12.24 22.91 -19.37
CA ILE A 90 13.11 21.95 -18.67
C ILE A 90 14.27 21.54 -19.59
N ARG A 91 13.98 21.19 -20.85
CA ARG A 91 14.99 20.81 -21.84
C ARG A 91 16.01 21.93 -22.08
N LYS A 92 15.53 23.18 -22.27
CA LYS A 92 16.42 24.34 -22.44
C LYS A 92 17.33 24.54 -21.23
N LYS A 93 16.82 24.34 -20.01
CA LYS A 93 17.58 24.53 -18.78
C LYS A 93 18.67 23.46 -18.60
N ILE A 94 18.36 22.19 -18.89
CA ILE A 94 19.33 21.08 -18.84
C ILE A 94 20.44 21.26 -19.89
N LEU A 95 20.08 21.66 -21.12
CA LEU A 95 21.06 21.92 -22.18
C LEU A 95 21.91 23.18 -21.91
N GLY A 96 21.32 24.21 -21.30
CA GLY A 96 22.07 25.40 -20.88
C GLY A 96 23.09 25.11 -19.77
N THR A 97 22.78 24.19 -18.85
CA THR A 97 23.73 23.80 -17.79
C THR A 97 24.86 22.89 -18.28
N THR A 98 24.67 22.17 -19.39
CA THR A 98 25.70 21.26 -19.94
C THR A 98 26.71 21.97 -20.83
N HIS A 99 26.36 23.11 -21.44
CA HIS A 99 27.28 23.97 -22.18
C HIS A 99 28.07 24.98 -21.32
N ALA A 100 27.87 24.99 -20.01
CA ALA A 100 28.52 25.92 -19.08
C ALA A 100 29.81 25.36 -18.45
N ARG A 101 30.50 24.40 -19.09
CA ARG A 101 31.75 23.82 -18.62
C ARG A 101 32.82 23.81 -19.69
#